data_AF-A0A6A4HZQ4-F1
#
_entry.id   AF-A0A6A4HZQ4-F1
#
_cell.length_a   1.000
_cell.length_b   1.000
_cell.length_c   1.000
_cell.angle_alpha   90.00
_cell.angle_beta   90.00
_cell.angle_gamma   90.00
#
_symmetry.space_group_name_H-M   'P 1'
#
loop_
_entity.id
_entity.type
_entity.pdbx_description
1 polymer ?
#
loop_
_entity_poly.entity_id
_entity_poly.type
_entity_poly.pdbx_seq_one_letter_code
_entity_poly.pdbx_strand_id
1 'polypeptide(L)'
;MDRTWSYKVTPTNEGQTLQTELLHWWKTLNPSWRQTSSTGEFLQSGEGDWRVLDMSGRNGLLSVVACMNWWLDLELDEDSQWLSLLKDVQWVMECLLKEAEEPPWKKSQSDCL
;
A
#
# COMPACT_ATOMS: atom_id res chain seq x y z
N MET A 1 -11.82 -11.73 29.92
CA MET A 1 -12.45 -10.61 29.17
C MET A 1 -12.43 -11.03 27.71
N ASP A 2 -13.42 -11.83 27.32
CA ASP A 2 -13.56 -12.31 25.95
C ASP A 2 -14.09 -11.18 25.07
N ARG A 3 -13.31 -10.80 24.06
CA ARG A 3 -13.76 -9.95 22.96
C ARG A 3 -14.43 -10.83 21.91
N THR A 4 -15.55 -11.46 22.25
CA THR A 4 -16.41 -12.12 21.28
C THR A 4 -17.48 -11.15 20.79
N TRP A 5 -17.05 -10.16 20.01
CA TRP A 5 -17.99 -9.48 19.13
C TRP A 5 -18.33 -10.45 17.99
N SER A 6 -19.51 -11.07 18.08
CA SER A 6 -20.09 -11.81 16.97
C SER A 6 -20.65 -10.79 15.98
N TYR A 7 -19.79 -10.27 15.11
CA TYR A 7 -20.26 -9.60 13.91
C TYR A 7 -20.84 -10.70 13.02
N LYS A 8 -22.17 -10.71 12.86
CA LYS A 8 -22.76 -11.44 11.74
C LYS A 8 -22.30 -10.72 10.48
N VAL A 9 -21.22 -11.21 9.87
CA VAL A 9 -20.82 -10.79 8.52
C VAL A 9 -21.94 -11.27 7.60
N THR A 10 -22.87 -10.37 7.28
CA THR A 10 -23.75 -10.56 6.13
C THR A 10 -22.83 -10.66 4.92
N PRO A 11 -22.94 -11.70 4.07
CA PRO A 11 -22.18 -11.76 2.83
C PRO A 11 -22.78 -10.75 1.87
N THR A 12 -22.46 -9.49 2.09
CA THR A 12 -22.73 -8.40 1.16
C THR A 12 -21.55 -8.38 0.18
N ASN A 13 -21.79 -7.97 -1.07
CA ASN A 13 -20.74 -7.72 -2.07
C ASN A 13 -19.72 -6.62 -1.62
N GLU A 14 -19.90 -6.07 -0.41
CA GLU A 14 -19.06 -5.06 0.24
C GLU A 14 -17.60 -5.49 0.36
N GLY A 15 -17.33 -6.77 0.67
CA GLY A 15 -15.96 -7.30 0.70
C GLY A 15 -15.27 -7.18 -0.65
N GLN A 16 -15.82 -7.80 -1.70
CA GLN A 16 -15.26 -7.74 -3.06
C GLN A 16 -15.18 -6.30 -3.62
N THR A 17 -16.12 -5.44 -3.25
CA THR A 17 -16.11 -4.02 -3.62
C THR A 17 -14.93 -3.31 -2.96
N LEU A 18 -14.73 -3.49 -1.65
CA LEU A 18 -13.59 -2.94 -0.91
C LEU A 18 -12.25 -3.41 -1.50
N GLN A 19 -12.11 -4.71 -1.79
CA GLN A 19 -10.89 -5.28 -2.39
C GLN A 19 -10.56 -4.60 -3.72
N THR A 20 -11.55 -4.56 -4.62
CA THR A 20 -11.38 -4.02 -5.98
C THR A 20 -11.08 -2.51 -5.93
N GLU A 21 -11.81 -1.75 -5.12
CA GLU A 21 -11.62 -0.31 -4.98
C GLU A 21 -10.30 0.02 -4.31
N LEU A 22 -9.88 -0.72 -3.28
CA LEU A 22 -8.59 -0.53 -2.62
C LEU A 22 -7.43 -0.80 -3.59
N LEU A 23 -7.48 -1.89 -4.35
CA LEU A 23 -6.45 -2.20 -5.35
C LEU A 23 -6.39 -1.13 -6.45
N HIS A 24 -7.55 -0.67 -6.92
CA HIS A 24 -7.60 0.40 -7.92
C HIS A 24 -7.04 1.71 -7.36
N TRP A 25 -7.45 2.09 -6.15
CA TRP A 25 -6.96 3.29 -5.49
C TRP A 25 -5.46 3.23 -5.22
N TRP A 26 -4.95 2.09 -4.74
CA TRP A 26 -3.51 1.89 -4.58
C TRP A 26 -2.79 2.04 -5.93
N LYS A 27 -3.35 1.52 -7.01
CA LYS A 27 -2.79 1.71 -8.36
C LYS A 27 -2.75 3.16 -8.81
N THR A 28 -3.74 3.98 -8.48
CA THR A 28 -3.77 5.39 -8.88
C THR A 28 -2.85 6.27 -8.04
N LEU A 29 -2.58 5.90 -6.78
CA LEU A 29 -1.61 6.60 -5.94
C LEU A 29 -0.17 6.39 -6.42
N ASN A 30 0.12 5.20 -6.94
CA ASN A 30 1.48 4.80 -7.23
C ASN A 30 2.10 5.57 -8.41
N PRO A 31 3.39 5.94 -8.32
CA PRO A 31 4.08 6.64 -9.40
C PRO A 31 4.08 5.84 -10.72
N SER A 32 4.07 6.55 -11.84
CA SER A 32 4.01 5.95 -13.18
C SER A 32 5.21 5.08 -13.55
N TRP A 33 6.34 5.23 -12.84
CA TRP A 33 7.54 4.41 -13.05
C TRP A 33 7.45 3.05 -12.35
N ARG A 34 6.47 2.84 -11.44
CA ARG A 34 6.24 1.54 -10.82
C ARG A 34 5.66 0.56 -11.83
N GLN A 35 6.22 -0.64 -11.86
CA GLN A 35 5.79 -1.69 -12.76
C GLN A 35 4.87 -2.68 -12.05
N THR A 36 3.93 -3.25 -12.79
CA THR A 36 3.12 -4.38 -12.35
C THR A 36 3.49 -5.63 -13.14
N SER A 37 3.40 -6.78 -12.49
CA SER A 37 3.50 -8.09 -13.14
C SER A 37 2.36 -8.30 -14.14
N SER A 38 2.45 -9.38 -14.93
CA SER A 38 1.36 -9.83 -15.80
C SER A 38 0.10 -10.23 -15.01
N THR A 39 0.24 -10.56 -13.73
CA THR A 39 -0.87 -10.85 -12.80
C THR A 39 -1.47 -9.59 -12.17
N GLY A 40 -0.91 -8.41 -12.47
CA GLY A 40 -1.39 -7.13 -11.97
C GLY A 40 -0.94 -6.80 -10.54
N GLU A 41 -0.02 -7.59 -10.00
CA GLU A 41 0.66 -7.35 -8.72
C GLU A 41 1.79 -6.35 -8.92
N PHE A 42 2.09 -5.57 -7.89
CA PHE A 42 3.19 -4.63 -7.98
C PHE A 42 4.54 -5.34 -7.90
N LEU A 43 5.44 -4.96 -8.80
CA LEU A 43 6.84 -5.36 -8.68
C LEU A 43 7.52 -4.45 -7.65
N GLN A 44 8.25 -5.06 -6.72
CA GLN A 44 9.13 -4.36 -5.77
C GLN A 44 10.45 -4.00 -6.46
N SER A 45 10.34 -3.35 -7.61
CA SER A 45 11.45 -2.92 -8.44
C SER A 45 11.13 -1.56 -9.05
N GLY A 46 12.19 -0.85 -9.46
CA GLY A 46 12.09 0.49 -10.00
C GLY A 46 12.75 1.52 -9.08
N GLU A 47 13.21 2.60 -9.71
CA GLU A 47 13.86 3.73 -9.06
C GLU A 47 13.19 5.00 -9.58
N GLY A 48 12.91 5.93 -8.67
CA GLY A 48 12.25 7.19 -8.97
C GLY A 48 11.94 7.94 -7.69
N ASP A 49 11.35 9.13 -7.83
CA ASP A 49 11.04 9.98 -6.68
C ASP A 49 9.84 9.42 -5.89
N TRP A 50 10.10 8.91 -4.68
CA TRP A 50 9.03 8.41 -3.80
C TRP A 50 8.24 9.53 -3.12
N ARG A 51 8.74 10.78 -3.13
CA ARG A 51 8.07 11.93 -2.48
C ARG A 51 6.67 12.22 -3.03
N VAL A 52 6.33 11.72 -4.21
CA VAL A 52 4.95 11.78 -4.73
C VAL A 52 3.96 11.03 -3.83
N LEU A 53 4.42 10.03 -3.08
CA LEU A 53 3.64 9.32 -2.06
C LEU A 53 3.78 9.95 -0.67
N ASP A 54 4.76 10.84 -0.46
CA ASP A 54 4.94 11.62 0.77
C ASP A 54 3.98 12.83 0.81
N MET A 55 2.69 12.55 0.60
CA MET A 55 1.63 13.52 0.78
C MET A 55 1.16 13.45 2.24
N SER A 56 1.58 14.44 3.04
CA SER A 56 1.19 14.64 4.45
C SER A 56 -0.29 15.02 4.66
N GLY A 57 -1.17 14.60 3.74
CA GLY A 57 -2.60 14.75 3.82
C GLY A 57 -3.25 13.84 4.85
N ARG A 58 -4.55 14.06 5.09
CA ARG A 58 -5.25 13.60 6.30
C ARG A 58 -5.29 12.10 6.53
N ASN A 59 -4.99 11.25 5.54
CA ASN A 59 -4.67 9.82 5.68
C ASN A 59 -4.18 9.25 4.33
N GLY A 60 -2.92 9.46 3.94
CA GLY A 60 -2.38 8.86 2.71
C GLY A 60 -2.19 7.35 2.83
N LEU A 61 -1.05 6.93 3.36
CA LEU A 61 -0.71 5.51 3.54
C LEU A 61 -1.45 4.85 4.71
N LEU A 62 -1.78 5.62 5.76
CA LEU A 62 -2.53 5.10 6.91
C LEU A 62 -3.95 4.64 6.53
N SER A 63 -4.60 5.28 5.56
CA SER A 63 -5.89 4.81 5.05
C SER A 63 -5.77 3.49 4.30
N VAL A 64 -4.67 3.27 3.56
CA VAL A 64 -4.42 1.99 2.89
C VAL A 64 -4.31 0.88 3.93
N VAL A 65 -3.50 1.07 4.98
CA VAL A 65 -3.36 0.09 6.07
C VAL A 65 -4.69 -0.17 6.79
N ALA A 66 -5.50 0.86 7.04
CA ALA A 66 -6.81 0.70 7.65
C ALA A 66 -7.76 -0.13 6.76
N CYS A 67 -7.83 0.16 5.46
CA CYS A 67 -8.63 -0.61 4.51
C CYS A 67 -8.16 -2.08 4.41
N MET A 68 -6.85 -2.31 4.49
CA MET A 68 -6.31 -3.68 4.54
C MET A 68 -6.73 -4.42 5.81
N ASN A 69 -6.77 -3.76 6.97
CA ASN A 69 -7.29 -4.38 8.18
C ASN A 69 -8.77 -4.77 8.03
N TRP A 70 -9.58 -3.91 7.41
CA TRP A 70 -10.98 -4.23 7.14
C TRP A 70 -11.16 -5.36 6.13
N TRP A 71 -10.30 -5.45 5.11
CA TRP A 71 -10.28 -6.59 4.19
C TRP A 71 -10.02 -7.88 4.97
N LEU A 72 -9.01 -7.91 5.83
CA LEU A 72 -8.70 -9.09 6.66
C LEU A 72 -9.87 -9.49 7.56
N ASP A 73 -10.57 -8.51 8.16
CA ASP A 73 -11.73 -8.78 9.02
C ASP A 73 -12.94 -9.35 8.25
N LEU A 74 -13.04 -9.05 6.94
CA LEU A 74 -14.13 -9.50 6.07
C LEU A 74 -13.88 -10.86 5.42
N GLU A 75 -12.63 -11.32 5.38
CA GLU A 75 -12.26 -12.56 4.71
C GLU A 75 -12.05 -13.70 5.70
N LEU A 76 -12.71 -14.83 5.44
CA LEU A 76 -12.66 -15.99 6.33
C LEU A 76 -11.48 -16.93 6.05
N ASP A 77 -10.77 -16.72 4.93
CA ASP A 77 -9.65 -17.54 4.44
C ASP A 77 -8.41 -16.69 4.14
N GLU A 78 -7.24 -17.33 4.07
CA GLU A 78 -5.99 -16.67 3.66
C GLU A 78 -6.05 -16.21 2.19
N ASP A 79 -6.29 -14.92 1.96
CA ASP A 79 -6.22 -14.32 0.63
C ASP A 79 -4.78 -13.95 0.23
N SER A 80 -4.28 -14.66 -0.77
CA SER A 80 -2.99 -14.40 -1.42
C SER A 80 -2.85 -12.96 -1.94
N GLN A 81 -3.93 -12.33 -2.38
CA GLN A 81 -3.94 -11.00 -2.97
C GLN A 81 -3.81 -9.92 -1.89
N TRP A 82 -4.48 -10.10 -0.76
CA TRP A 82 -4.29 -9.28 0.43
C TRP A 82 -2.83 -9.28 0.88
N LEU A 83 -2.23 -10.48 0.99
CA LEU A 83 -0.84 -10.61 1.44
C LEU A 83 0.15 -9.98 0.45
N SER A 84 -0.11 -10.11 -0.85
CA SER A 84 0.70 -9.48 -1.92
C SER A 84 0.65 -7.95 -1.80
N LEU A 85 -0.54 -7.37 -1.63
CA LEU A 85 -0.70 -5.94 -1.42
C LEU A 85 -0.02 -5.46 -0.13
N LEU A 86 -0.05 -6.26 0.95
CA LEU A 86 0.53 -5.86 2.23
C LEU A 86 2.05 -5.75 2.13
N LYS A 87 2.66 -6.74 1.49
CA LYS A 87 4.11 -6.74 1.21
C LYS A 87 4.50 -5.56 0.35
N ASP A 88 3.68 -5.19 -0.62
CA ASP A 88 3.91 -4.02 -1.44
C ASP A 88 3.87 -2.71 -0.64
N VAL A 89 2.83 -2.53 0.16
CA VAL A 89 2.63 -1.36 1.01
C VAL A 89 3.75 -1.23 2.06
N GLN A 90 4.19 -2.34 2.65
CA GLN A 90 5.34 -2.38 3.54
C GLN A 90 6.62 -1.89 2.83
N TRP A 91 6.90 -2.43 1.64
CA TRP A 91 8.08 -2.06 0.86
C TRP A 91 8.10 -0.56 0.51
N VAL A 92 6.96 -0.01 0.10
CA VAL A 92 6.82 1.44 -0.16
C VAL A 92 7.12 2.27 1.09
N MET A 93 6.62 1.88 2.25
CA MET A 93 6.91 2.58 3.52
C MET A 93 8.40 2.52 3.87
N GLU A 94 9.06 1.38 3.67
CA GLU A 94 10.50 1.24 3.88
C GLU A 94 11.31 2.14 2.93
N CYS A 95 10.89 2.28 1.66
CA CYS A 95 11.50 3.21 0.71
C CYS A 95 11.35 4.67 1.14
N LEU A 96 10.15 5.07 1.58
CA LEU A 96 9.88 6.43 2.06
C LEU A 96 10.69 6.77 3.32
N LEU A 97 10.80 5.83 4.26
CA LEU A 97 11.62 6.02 5.46
C LEU A 97 13.10 6.25 5.10
N LYS A 98 13.65 5.46 4.17
CA LYS A 98 15.02 5.65 3.68
C LYS A 98 15.21 7.03 3.05
N GLU A 99 14.28 7.49 2.23
CA GLU A 99 14.36 8.83 1.63
C GLU A 99 14.23 9.97 2.65
N ALA A 100 13.44 9.77 3.71
CA ALA A 100 13.28 10.75 4.78
C ALA A 100 14.53 10.86 5.67
N GLU A 101 15.27 9.75 5.84
CA GLU A 101 16.53 9.73 6.59
C GLU A 101 17.70 10.37 5.82
N GLU A 102 17.63 10.46 4.48
CA GLU A 102 18.68 11.09 3.67
C GLU A 102 18.62 12.64 3.73
N PRO A 103 19.66 13.32 4.22
CA PRO A 103 19.67 14.79 4.22
C PRO A 103 19.70 15.37 2.79
N PRO A 104 19.19 16.60 2.58
CA PRO A 104 18.95 17.16 1.24
C PRO A 104 20.22 17.46 0.39
N TRP A 105 21.40 17.53 1.00
CA TRP A 105 22.66 17.93 0.34
C TRP A 105 23.46 16.86 -0.43
N LYS A 106 23.02 15.59 -0.44
CA LYS A 106 23.73 14.45 -1.06
C LYS A 106 23.17 14.18 -2.45
N LYS A 107 21.94 14.63 -2.73
CA LYS A 107 21.31 14.52 -4.06
C LYS A 107 21.97 15.43 -5.09
N SER A 108 22.76 16.43 -4.69
CA SER A 108 23.45 17.37 -5.60
C SER A 108 24.92 17.04 -5.88
N GLN A 109 25.49 15.97 -5.31
CA GLN A 109 26.93 15.70 -5.46
C GLN A 109 27.27 14.66 -6.55
N SER A 110 26.27 14.02 -7.14
CA SER A 110 26.42 13.07 -8.26
C SER A 110 26.26 13.68 -9.66
N ASP A 111 25.80 14.93 -9.78
CA ASP A 111 25.66 15.63 -11.07
C ASP A 111 26.87 16.53 -11.41
N CYS A 112 27.98 16.38 -10.69
CA CYS A 112 29.22 17.12 -10.92
C CYS A 112 30.45 16.21 -10.89
N LEU A 113 30.44 15.12 -11.68
CA LEU A 113 31.66 14.43 -12.14
C LEU A 113 31.44 13.84 -13.54
#